data_AF-A0A1I3T3P7-F1
#
_entry.id   AF-A0A1I3T3P7-F1
#
_cell.length_a   1.000
_cell.length_b   1.000
_cell.length_c   1.000
_cell.angle_alpha   90.00
_cell.angle_beta   90.00
_cell.angle_gamma   90.00
#
_symmetry.space_group_name_H-M   'P 1'
#
loop_
_entity.id
_entity.type
_entity.pdbx_description
1 polymer ?
#
loop_
_entity_poly.entity_id
_entity_poly.type
_entity_poly.pdbx_seq_one_letter_code
_entity_poly.pdbx_strand_id
1 'polypeptide(L)'
;MSIIKNKWFMVIMNITLVSLLFIVLAPDYNLLHYINQLFYFAYFYIFIGIIMWVVKGGFFDGITYGFRRFSNRMSKNKDYLDDWKEKPLPSKTINKSLPGFFIFHGIVLSIGLIVLLFIYYSS
;
A
#
# COMPACT_ATOMS: atom_id res chain seq x y z
N MET A 1 6.05 -18.85 5.32
CA MET A 1 6.15 -17.82 4.25
C MET A 1 7.50 -17.11 4.38
N SER A 2 8.57 -17.72 3.86
CA SER A 2 9.99 -17.37 4.14
C SER A 2 10.70 -16.70 2.95
N ILE A 3 9.95 -16.05 2.06
CA ILE A 3 10.53 -15.43 0.85
C ILE A 3 11.01 -13.99 1.13
N ILE A 4 10.68 -13.43 2.31
CA ILE A 4 10.94 -12.02 2.69
C ILE A 4 12.15 -11.92 3.66
N LYS A 5 13.25 -12.64 3.42
CA LYS A 5 14.44 -12.46 4.28
C LYS A 5 15.26 -11.22 3.94
N ASN A 6 15.25 -10.78 2.67
CA ASN A 6 16.04 -9.64 2.25
C ASN A 6 15.19 -8.55 1.60
N LYS A 7 14.89 -7.49 2.37
CA LYS A 7 14.10 -6.33 1.91
C LYS A 7 14.75 -5.63 0.71
N TRP A 8 16.08 -5.62 0.64
CA TRP A 8 16.83 -5.01 -0.46
C TRP A 8 16.74 -5.81 -1.75
N PHE A 9 16.66 -7.15 -1.67
CA PHE A 9 16.46 -7.98 -2.86
C PHE A 9 15.13 -7.66 -3.55
N MET A 10 14.07 -7.41 -2.77
CA MET A 10 12.78 -7.00 -3.36
C MET A 10 12.82 -5.60 -3.95
N VAL A 11 13.60 -4.67 -3.39
CA VAL A 11 13.83 -3.35 -4.02
C VAL A 11 14.51 -3.51 -5.37
N ILE A 12 15.57 -4.34 -5.44
CA ILE A 12 16.27 -4.62 -6.70
C ILE A 12 15.30 -5.24 -7.71
N MET A 13 14.50 -6.22 -7.29
CA MET A 13 13.50 -6.85 -8.16
C MET A 13 12.47 -5.83 -8.68
N ASN A 14 12.05 -4.87 -7.86
CA ASN A 14 11.16 -3.78 -8.28
C ASN A 14 11.83 -2.86 -9.30
N ILE A 15 13.08 -2.47 -9.08
CA ILE A 15 13.84 -1.65 -10.03
C ILE A 15 13.99 -2.39 -11.36
N THR A 16 14.36 -3.68 -11.33
CA THR A 16 14.45 -4.51 -12.54
C THR A 16 13.12 -4.57 -13.27
N LEU A 17 12.01 -4.74 -12.55
CA LEU A 17 10.67 -4.76 -13.14
C LEU A 17 10.30 -3.41 -13.78
N VAL A 18 10.59 -2.29 -13.10
CA VAL A 18 10.39 -0.94 -13.63
C VAL A 18 11.19 -0.74 -14.91
N SER A 19 12.47 -1.13 -14.92
CA SER A 19 13.34 -1.03 -16.09
C SER A 19 12.87 -1.91 -17.25
N LEU A 20 12.42 -3.14 -16.99
CA LEU A 20 11.85 -4.01 -18.02
C LEU A 20 10.59 -3.41 -18.63
N LEU A 21 9.68 -2.91 -17.79
CA LEU A 21 8.45 -2.27 -18.26
C LEU A 21 8.74 -0.99 -19.04
N PHE A 22 9.74 -0.20 -18.62
CA PHE A 22 10.19 0.96 -19.37
C PHE A 22 10.68 0.56 -20.77
N ILE A 23 11.49 -0.49 -20.90
CA ILE A 23 11.98 -0.94 -22.21
C ILE A 23 10.83 -1.32 -23.16
N VAL A 24 9.79 -1.95 -22.63
CA VAL A 24 8.67 -2.49 -23.42
C VAL A 24 7.57 -1.47 -23.70
N LEU A 25 7.30 -0.55 -22.76
CA LEU A 25 6.11 0.32 -22.79
C LEU A 25 6.44 1.81 -22.99
N ALA A 26 7.71 2.22 -22.90
CA ALA A 26 8.06 3.63 -23.05
C ALA A 26 7.79 4.09 -24.49
N PRO A 27 7.02 5.19 -24.68
CA PRO A 27 6.84 5.80 -26.00
C PRO A 27 8.17 6.29 -26.58
N ASP A 28 8.98 6.92 -25.72
CA ASP A 28 10.32 7.39 -26.06
C ASP A 28 11.33 6.98 -24.97
N TYR A 29 12.55 6.66 -25.38
CA TYR A 29 13.64 6.29 -24.47
C TYR A 29 14.33 7.52 -23.90
N ASN A 30 13.58 8.33 -23.15
CA ASN A 30 14.12 9.47 -22.41
C ASN A 30 14.04 9.26 -20.89
N LEU A 31 14.82 10.05 -20.15
CA LEU A 31 14.87 9.98 -18.70
C LEU A 31 13.52 10.31 -18.05
N LEU A 32 12.72 11.18 -18.67
CA LEU A 32 11.41 11.58 -18.17
C LEU A 32 10.41 10.42 -18.14
N HIS A 33 10.35 9.59 -19.19
CA HIS A 33 9.48 8.42 -19.24
C HIS A 33 9.92 7.36 -18.22
N TYR A 34 11.21 7.23 -17.95
CA TYR A 34 11.71 6.35 -16.89
C TYR A 34 11.26 6.85 -15.50
N ILE A 35 11.39 8.17 -15.26
CA ILE A 35 10.90 8.80 -14.03
C ILE A 35 9.40 8.59 -13.85
N ASN A 36 8.61 8.76 -14.93
CA ASN A 36 7.16 8.54 -14.89
C ASN A 36 6.82 7.07 -14.58
N GLN A 37 7.54 6.11 -15.14
CA GLN A 37 7.34 4.70 -14.84
C GLN A 37 7.66 4.39 -13.36
N LEU A 38 8.80 4.89 -12.87
CA LEU A 38 9.18 4.75 -11.46
C LEU A 38 8.16 5.42 -10.52
N PHE A 39 7.58 6.56 -10.94
CA PHE A 39 6.53 7.27 -10.21
C PHE A 39 5.30 6.39 -9.99
N TYR A 40 4.78 5.75 -11.04
CA TYR A 40 3.60 4.89 -10.91
C TYR A 40 3.84 3.73 -9.93
N PHE A 41 5.04 3.16 -9.95
CA PHE A 41 5.43 2.11 -9.00
C PHE A 41 5.54 2.62 -7.56
N ALA A 42 6.27 3.73 -7.36
CA ALA A 42 6.39 4.35 -6.03
C ALA A 42 5.01 4.73 -5.47
N TYR A 43 4.16 5.33 -6.31
CA TYR A 43 2.79 5.70 -5.98
C TYR A 43 1.97 4.48 -5.56
N PHE A 44 1.99 3.39 -6.33
CA PHE A 44 1.28 2.15 -5.99
C PHE A 44 1.67 1.64 -4.58
N TYR A 45 2.98 1.58 -4.29
CA TYR A 45 3.46 1.11 -3.00
C TYR A 45 3.06 2.03 -1.84
N ILE A 46 3.21 3.34 -2.00
CA ILE A 46 2.82 4.31 -0.98
C ILE A 46 1.31 4.30 -0.77
N PHE A 47 0.52 4.34 -1.84
CA PHE A 47 -0.93 4.39 -1.78
C PHE A 47 -1.51 3.19 -1.03
N ILE A 48 -1.10 1.98 -1.41
CA ILE A 48 -1.51 0.75 -0.72
C ILE A 48 -0.97 0.73 0.71
N GLY A 49 0.28 1.12 0.91
CA GLY A 49 0.90 1.18 2.24
C GLY A 49 0.13 2.07 3.21
N ILE A 50 -0.29 3.26 2.77
CA ILE A 50 -1.08 4.20 3.56
C ILE A 50 -2.47 3.64 3.86
N ILE A 51 -3.18 3.10 2.86
CA ILE A 51 -4.50 2.48 3.08
C ILE A 51 -4.40 1.38 4.14
N MET A 52 -3.44 0.46 3.99
CA MET A 52 -3.23 -0.61 4.94
C MET A 52 -2.84 -0.09 6.33
N TRP A 53 -2.08 1.00 6.40
CA TRP A 53 -1.71 1.64 7.66
C TRP A 53 -2.92 2.26 8.38
N VAL A 54 -3.81 2.96 7.65
CA VAL A 54 -5.05 3.53 8.20
C VAL A 54 -6.00 2.43 8.66
N VAL A 55 -6.20 1.39 7.86
CA VAL A 55 -7.05 0.24 8.22
C VAL A 55 -6.54 -0.45 9.48
N LYS A 56 -5.24 -0.72 9.53
CA LYS A 56 -4.62 -1.34 10.70
C LYS A 56 -4.56 -0.42 11.92
N GLY A 57 -4.51 0.90 11.72
CA GLY A 57 -4.54 1.90 12.78
C GLY A 57 -5.85 1.95 13.58
N GLY A 58 -6.86 1.15 13.20
CA GLY A 58 -8.12 1.06 13.93
C GLY A 58 -9.12 2.18 13.57
N PHE A 59 -8.82 3.01 12.56
CA PHE A 59 -9.75 4.03 12.08
C PHE A 59 -11.10 3.40 11.67
N PHE A 60 -11.05 2.34 10.87
CA PHE A 60 -12.23 1.61 10.44
C PHE A 60 -12.85 0.75 11.55
N ASP A 61 -12.12 0.42 12.60
CA ASP A 61 -12.67 -0.27 13.78
C ASP A 61 -13.63 0.64 14.53
N GLY A 62 -13.27 1.92 14.71
CA GLY A 62 -14.15 2.92 15.32
C GLY A 62 -15.44 3.12 14.53
N ILE A 63 -15.34 3.20 13.20
CA ILE A 63 -16.50 3.27 12.30
C ILE A 63 -17.36 2.01 12.46
N THR A 64 -16.75 0.83 12.38
CA THR A 64 -17.44 -0.46 12.52
C THR A 64 -18.15 -0.58 13.86
N TYR A 65 -17.51 -0.14 14.94
CA TYR A 65 -18.10 -0.12 16.28
C TYR A 65 -19.32 0.81 16.34
N GLY A 66 -19.23 2.00 15.75
CA GLY A 66 -20.36 2.94 15.64
C GLY A 66 -21.56 2.34 14.92
N PHE A 67 -21.34 1.74 13.74
CA PHE A 67 -22.40 1.08 12.97
C PHE A 67 -22.99 -0.12 13.69
N ARG A 68 -22.16 -0.99 14.31
CA ARG A 68 -22.64 -2.12 15.11
C ARG A 68 -23.50 -1.64 16.28
N ARG A 69 -23.07 -0.59 16.99
CA ARG A 69 -23.84 -0.02 18.11
C ARG A 69 -25.16 0.60 17.68
N PHE A 70 -25.17 1.33 16.56
CA PHE A 70 -26.38 1.93 16.01
C PHE A 70 -27.37 0.87 15.54
N SER A 71 -26.90 -0.11 14.76
CA SER A 71 -27.72 -1.24 14.30
C SER A 71 -28.31 -2.04 15.48
N ASN A 72 -27.52 -2.30 16.53
CA ASN A 72 -28.00 -2.97 17.74
C ASN A 72 -29.10 -2.21 18.47
N ARG A 73 -29.12 -0.88 18.42
CA ARG A 73 -30.15 -0.06 19.06
C ARG A 73 -31.40 0.09 18.20
N MET A 74 -31.25 0.07 16.88
CA MET A 74 -32.36 0.27 15.93
C MET A 74 -33.06 -1.05 15.52
N SER A 75 -32.38 -2.19 15.62
CA SER A 75 -32.96 -3.48 15.23
C SER A 75 -33.90 -4.05 16.30
N LYS A 76 -35.10 -4.44 15.88
CA LYS A 76 -36.04 -5.21 16.72
C LYS A 76 -35.65 -6.69 16.85
N ASN A 77 -34.85 -7.23 15.93
CA ASN A 77 -34.41 -8.63 15.92
C ASN A 77 -32.93 -8.72 16.32
N LYS A 78 -32.67 -9.26 17.51
CA LYS A 78 -31.33 -9.39 18.09
C LYS A 78 -30.51 -10.55 17.52
N ASP A 79 -31.15 -11.61 17.01
CA ASP A 79 -30.47 -12.80 16.50
C ASP A 79 -29.48 -12.50 15.36
N TYR A 80 -29.87 -11.69 14.38
CA TYR A 80 -29.00 -11.32 13.25
C TYR A 80 -27.78 -10.49 13.66
N LEU A 81 -27.71 -10.00 14.90
CA LEU A 81 -26.62 -9.15 15.39
C LEU A 81 -25.51 -9.95 16.06
N ASP A 82 -25.77 -11.19 16.49
CA ASP A 82 -24.73 -12.05 17.05
C ASP A 82 -23.72 -12.50 15.98
N ASP A 83 -24.15 -12.68 14.73
CA ASP A 83 -23.25 -12.92 13.57
C ASP A 83 -22.21 -11.81 13.37
N TRP A 84 -22.51 -10.57 13.79
CA TRP A 84 -21.57 -9.45 13.67
C TRP A 84 -20.54 -9.41 14.80
N LYS A 85 -20.80 -10.03 15.96
CA LYS A 85 -19.83 -10.10 17.06
C LYS A 85 -18.65 -10.99 16.69
N GLU A 86 -18.90 -12.08 15.96
CA GLU A 86 -17.88 -13.05 15.59
C GLU A 86 -16.97 -12.58 14.45
N LYS A 87 -17.42 -11.61 13.65
CA LYS A 87 -16.61 -11.07 12.54
C LYS A 87 -15.42 -10.25 13.06
N PRO A 88 -14.19 -10.57 12.60
CA PRO A 88 -12.99 -9.85 13.02
C PRO A 88 -13.08 -8.37 12.62
N LEU A 89 -12.49 -7.52 13.46
CA LEU A 89 -12.38 -6.09 13.18
C LEU A 89 -11.52 -5.84 11.94
N PRO A 90 -11.80 -4.80 11.14
CA PRO A 90 -10.98 -4.44 9.98
C PRO A 90 -9.47 -4.40 10.27
N SER A 91 -9.05 -3.88 11.42
CA SER A 91 -7.64 -3.85 11.81
C SER A 91 -6.99 -5.23 11.95
N LYS A 92 -7.76 -6.25 12.31
CA LYS A 92 -7.30 -7.64 12.48
C LYS A 92 -7.24 -8.41 11.16
N THR A 93 -7.85 -7.87 10.09
CA THR A 93 -7.81 -8.50 8.76
C THR A 93 -6.46 -8.30 8.06
N ILE A 94 -5.68 -7.30 8.45
CA ILE A 94 -4.38 -6.98 7.85
C ILE A 94 -3.23 -7.52 8.71
N ASN A 95 -2.31 -8.26 8.10
CA ASN A 95 -1.12 -8.76 8.78
C ASN A 95 -0.24 -7.60 9.28
N LYS A 96 0.35 -7.75 10.48
CA LYS A 96 1.19 -6.74 11.11
C LYS A 96 2.37 -6.30 10.22
N SER A 97 2.93 -7.19 9.41
CA SER A 97 4.12 -6.92 8.58
C SER A 97 3.83 -6.27 7.23
N LEU A 98 2.62 -6.38 6.69
CA LEU A 98 2.28 -5.92 5.34
C LEU A 98 2.38 -4.39 5.16
N PRO A 99 1.77 -3.54 6.03
CA PRO A 99 1.84 -2.09 5.83
C PRO A 99 3.28 -1.58 5.85
N GLY A 100 4.10 -2.07 6.79
CA GLY A 100 5.51 -1.69 6.88
C GLY A 100 6.32 -2.13 5.66
N PHE A 101 5.98 -3.27 5.06
CA PHE A 101 6.57 -3.72 3.80
C PHE A 101 6.26 -2.76 2.66
N PHE A 102 4.99 -2.41 2.45
CA PHE A 102 4.57 -1.51 1.37
C PHE A 102 5.13 -0.10 1.53
N ILE A 103 5.07 0.46 2.75
CA ILE A 103 5.61 1.79 3.05
C ILE A 103 7.13 1.84 2.84
N PHE A 104 7.87 0.82 3.29
CA PHE A 104 9.32 0.78 3.09
C PHE A 104 9.69 0.84 1.61
N HIS A 105 9.07 -0.01 0.77
CA HIS A 105 9.35 -0.02 -0.67
C HIS A 105 8.92 1.30 -1.33
N GLY A 106 7.76 1.83 -0.94
CA GLY A 106 7.27 3.11 -1.42
C GLY A 106 8.23 4.26 -1.12
N ILE A 107 8.76 4.33 0.11
CA ILE A 107 9.73 5.36 0.51
C ILE A 107 11.04 5.21 -0.25
N VAL A 108 11.60 4.00 -0.33
CA VAL A 108 12.88 3.78 -1.04
C VAL A 108 12.77 4.15 -2.52
N LEU A 109 11.70 3.73 -3.19
CA LEU A 109 11.46 4.11 -4.59
C LEU A 109 11.22 5.61 -4.75
N SER A 110 10.53 6.25 -3.80
CA SER A 110 10.30 7.71 -3.83
C SER A 110 11.59 8.51 -3.64
N ILE A 111 12.50 8.05 -2.77
CA ILE A 111 13.83 8.67 -2.64
C ILE A 111 14.59 8.57 -3.96
N GLY A 112 14.60 7.39 -4.60
CA GLY A 112 15.21 7.20 -5.91
C GLY A 112 14.60 8.11 -6.99
N LEU A 113 13.28 8.27 -6.98
CA LEU A 113 12.57 9.19 -7.87
C LEU A 113 12.97 10.66 -7.63
N ILE A 114 13.05 11.11 -6.38
CA ILE A 114 13.47 12.48 -6.05
C ILE A 114 14.90 12.73 -6.55
N VAL A 115 15.80 11.77 -6.38
CA VAL A 115 17.18 11.86 -6.90
C VAL A 115 17.19 11.95 -8.42
N LEU A 116 16.41 11.12 -9.12
CA LEU A 116 16.32 11.17 -10.59
C LEU A 116 15.71 12.48 -11.09
N LEU A 117 14.69 13.00 -10.42
CA LEU A 117 14.11 14.31 -10.72
C LEU A 117 15.13 15.42 -10.54
N PHE A 118 15.91 15.38 -9.46
CA PHE A 118 16.97 16.35 -9.23
C PHE A 118 18.00 16.33 -10.36
N ILE A 119 18.45 15.14 -10.77
CA ILE A 119 19.39 14.96 -11.89
C ILE A 119 18.79 15.49 -13.20
N TYR A 120 17.51 15.19 -13.46
CA TYR A 120 16.82 15.61 -14.68
C TYR A 120 16.70 17.14 -14.79
N TYR A 121 16.41 17.83 -13.69
CA TYR A 121 16.29 19.29 -13.68
C TYR A 121 17.63 20.03 -13.51
N SER A 122 18.67 19.36 -13.03
CA SER A 122 20.02 19.93 -12.93
C SER A 122 20.83 19.85 -14.23
N SER A 123 20.36 19.06 -15.20
CA SER A 123 20.99 18.86 -16.52
C SER A 123 20.37 19.78 -17.55
#